data_AF-A0A5C6Y4F7-F1
#
_entry.id   AF-A0A5C6Y4F7-F1
#
_cell.length_a   1.000
_cell.length_b   1.000
_cell.length_c   1.000
_cell.angle_alpha   90.00
_cell.angle_beta   90.00
_cell.angle_gamma   90.00
#
_symmetry.space_group_name_H-M   'P 1'
#
loop_
_entity.id
_entity.type
_entity.pdbx_description
1 polymer ?
#
loop_
_entity_poly.entity_id
_entity_poly.type
_entity_poly.pdbx_seq_one_letter_code
_entity_poly.pdbx_strand_id
1 'polypeptide(L)'
;MFTDKNYTEQEIFTKFEEIVNEVNRESLDIGIGVLVEYKNDHKESDKYPLIISALSIVEHLERKFDSRSNSEKIDAFQEAFVLDLNKFDSKILRYAYSKNKLIRSEARNSHLALSSNDPYRFFDEFDKSLSKWDEIELMQYLELQKNRGNLEGLGKWINYSKNDSLVVFLIKMVGFFKQKGIDDILIEKLEDDNELVRAQAILTLGELNIAIIETELIECIILI
;
A
#
# COMPACT_ATOMS: atom_id res chain seq x y z
N MET A 1 -32.60 0.43 24.28
CA MET A 1 -32.99 1.56 23.40
C MET A 1 -31.97 2.67 23.58
N PHE A 2 -30.80 2.55 22.94
CA PHE A 2 -29.92 3.70 22.79
C PHE A 2 -30.46 4.46 21.58
N THR A 3 -30.97 5.66 21.82
CA THR A 3 -31.46 6.54 20.77
C THR A 3 -30.32 6.85 19.82
N ASP A 4 -30.61 6.85 18.52
CA ASP A 4 -29.79 7.49 17.47
C ASP A 4 -29.75 8.99 17.74
N LYS A 5 -29.01 9.38 18.78
CA LYS A 5 -28.67 10.78 19.03
C LYS A 5 -27.72 11.20 17.92
N ASN A 6 -28.23 12.03 17.02
CA ASN A 6 -27.42 12.79 16.08
C ASN A 6 -26.71 13.88 16.89
N TYR A 7 -25.43 13.65 17.19
CA TYR A 7 -24.57 14.67 17.76
C TYR A 7 -24.16 15.67 16.67
N THR A 8 -24.04 16.92 17.05
CA THR A 8 -23.36 17.95 16.25
C THR A 8 -21.86 17.94 16.53
N GLU A 9 -21.04 18.52 15.63
CA GLU A 9 -19.60 18.65 15.85
C GLU A 9 -19.29 19.38 17.16
N GLN A 10 -20.03 20.47 17.44
CA GLN A 10 -19.88 21.24 18.65
C GLN A 10 -20.17 20.41 19.91
N GLU A 11 -21.21 19.57 19.90
CA GLU A 11 -21.52 18.69 21.02
C GLU A 11 -20.45 17.63 21.25
N ILE A 12 -19.87 17.08 20.17
CA ILE A 12 -18.76 16.12 20.30
C ILE A 12 -17.53 16.82 20.89
N PHE A 13 -17.16 17.99 20.36
CA PHE A 13 -16.03 18.74 20.86
C PHE A 13 -16.20 19.09 22.34
N THR A 14 -17.35 19.64 22.73
CA THR A 14 -17.63 19.99 24.13
C THR A 14 -17.60 18.76 25.03
N LYS A 15 -18.14 17.61 24.59
CA LYS A 15 -18.04 16.37 25.36
C LYS A 15 -16.63 15.85 25.51
N PHE A 16 -15.82 15.98 24.46
CA PHE A 16 -14.42 15.61 24.51
C PHE A 16 -13.66 16.52 25.48
N GLU A 17 -13.86 17.83 25.37
CA GLU A 17 -13.29 18.84 26.28
C GLU A 17 -13.70 18.60 27.74
N GLU A 18 -14.95 18.26 28.02
CA GLU A 18 -15.42 17.87 29.36
C GLU A 18 -14.66 16.65 29.94
N ILE A 19 -14.22 15.72 29.09
CA ILE A 19 -13.46 14.53 29.51
C ILE A 19 -11.99 14.88 29.75
N VAL A 20 -11.38 15.67 28.88
CA VAL A 20 -9.93 15.95 28.90
C VAL A 20 -9.57 17.25 29.64
N ASN A 21 -10.56 18.03 30.06
CA ASN A 21 -10.50 19.39 30.62
C ASN A 21 -9.98 20.47 29.65
N GLU A 22 -8.91 20.19 28.89
CA GLU A 22 -8.34 21.10 27.91
C GLU A 22 -8.00 20.34 26.62
N VAL A 23 -8.50 20.81 25.48
CA VAL A 23 -8.16 20.24 24.17
C VAL A 23 -6.81 20.79 23.70
N ASN A 24 -5.77 19.99 23.93
CA ASN A 24 -4.40 20.26 23.51
C ASN A 24 -3.82 19.08 22.71
N ARG A 25 -2.56 19.20 22.27
CA ARG A 25 -1.89 18.18 21.44
C ARG A 25 -1.93 16.79 22.05
N GLU A 26 -1.60 16.66 23.33
CA GLU A 26 -1.54 15.38 24.04
C GLU A 26 -2.93 14.75 24.16
N SER A 27 -3.94 15.55 24.52
CA SER A 27 -5.32 15.07 24.60
C SER A 27 -5.81 14.55 23.24
N LEU A 28 -5.47 15.22 22.14
CA LEU A 28 -5.83 14.80 20.78
C LEU A 28 -5.12 13.51 20.38
N ASP A 29 -3.82 13.37 20.69
CA ASP A 29 -3.09 12.12 20.44
C ASP A 29 -3.73 10.94 21.19
N ILE A 30 -4.15 11.14 22.45
CA ILE A 30 -4.90 10.11 23.22
C ILE A 30 -6.25 9.80 22.56
N GLY A 31 -7.02 10.83 22.20
CA GLY A 31 -8.33 10.68 21.57
C GLY A 31 -8.27 9.93 20.23
N ILE A 32 -7.26 10.25 19.41
CA ILE A 32 -6.99 9.56 18.14
C ILE A 32 -6.59 8.11 18.42
N GLY A 33 -5.72 7.85 19.40
CA GLY A 33 -5.33 6.49 19.79
C GLY A 33 -6.53 5.61 20.14
N VAL A 34 -7.45 6.11 20.97
CA VAL A 34 -8.70 5.40 21.31
C VAL A 34 -9.58 5.18 20.08
N LEU A 35 -9.67 6.17 19.18
CA LEU A 35 -10.46 6.06 17.96
C LEU A 35 -9.90 4.99 17.01
N VAL A 36 -8.58 4.94 16.86
CA VAL A 36 -7.83 3.96 16.07
C VAL A 36 -8.01 2.56 16.63
N GLU A 37 -7.87 2.36 17.95
CA GLU A 37 -8.14 1.09 18.62
C GLU A 37 -9.58 0.63 18.37
N TYR A 38 -10.55 1.52 18.54
CA TYR A 38 -11.96 1.21 18.33
C TYR A 38 -12.25 0.79 16.88
N LYS A 39 -11.60 1.41 15.89
CA LYS A 39 -11.77 1.06 14.48
C LYS A 39 -11.06 -0.25 14.10
N ASN A 40 -9.88 -0.51 14.65
CA ASN A 40 -9.16 -1.77 14.43
C ASN A 40 -9.89 -3.00 14.99
N ASP A 41 -10.77 -2.82 15.98
CA ASP A 41 -11.72 -3.84 16.43
C ASP A 41 -12.85 -4.14 15.40
N HIS A 42 -12.71 -3.67 14.16
CA HIS A 42 -13.64 -3.84 13.04
C HIS A 42 -15.05 -3.30 13.33
N LYS A 43 -15.15 -2.27 14.18
CA LYS A 43 -16.43 -1.64 14.53
C LYS A 43 -16.74 -0.54 13.54
N GLU A 44 -17.34 -0.89 12.41
CA GLU A 44 -17.80 0.10 11.43
C GLU A 44 -18.78 1.11 12.07
N SER A 45 -18.59 2.39 11.79
CA SER A 45 -19.48 3.46 12.25
C SER A 45 -19.52 4.63 11.27
N ASP A 46 -20.73 5.05 10.94
CA ASP A 46 -21.02 6.28 10.20
C ASP A 46 -20.64 7.57 10.96
N LYS A 47 -20.25 7.46 12.24
CA LYS A 47 -19.88 8.59 13.10
C LYS A 47 -18.41 8.99 12.99
N TYR A 48 -17.55 8.15 12.38
CA TYR A 48 -16.12 8.49 12.24
C TYR A 48 -15.88 9.84 11.56
N PRO A 49 -16.50 10.15 10.40
CA PRO A 49 -16.29 11.44 9.74
C PRO A 49 -16.66 12.63 10.64
N LEU A 50 -17.74 12.48 11.42
CA LEU A 50 -18.21 13.52 12.34
C LEU A 50 -17.20 13.75 13.48
N ILE A 51 -16.64 12.70 14.07
CA ILE A 51 -15.61 12.80 15.12
C ILE A 51 -14.32 13.43 14.55
N ILE A 52 -13.90 12.97 13.37
CA ILE A 52 -12.72 13.49 12.66
C ILE A 52 -12.83 15.00 12.43
N SER A 53 -14.00 15.45 11.98
CA SER A 53 -14.29 16.87 11.76
C SER A 53 -14.33 17.64 13.09
N ALA A 54 -15.13 17.16 14.05
CA ALA A 54 -15.33 17.82 15.34
C ALA A 54 -14.04 18.07 16.12
N LEU A 55 -13.08 17.12 16.07
CA LEU A 55 -11.81 17.21 16.77
C LEU A 55 -10.67 17.78 15.91
N SER A 56 -10.96 18.23 14.67
CA SER A 56 -9.95 18.74 13.73
C SER A 56 -8.75 17.79 13.58
N ILE A 57 -9.04 16.48 13.47
CA ILE A 57 -8.01 15.42 13.43
C ILE A 57 -7.10 15.63 12.22
N VAL A 58 -7.66 16.05 11.08
CA VAL A 58 -6.90 16.33 9.87
C VAL A 58 -5.81 17.37 10.13
N GLU A 59 -6.17 18.50 10.74
CA GLU A 59 -5.25 19.59 11.06
C GLU A 59 -4.19 19.17 12.08
N HIS A 60 -4.56 18.28 13.01
CA HIS A 60 -3.62 17.70 13.96
C HIS A 60 -2.61 16.78 13.26
N LEU A 61 -3.07 15.90 12.36
CA LEU A 61 -2.18 15.03 11.57
C LEU A 61 -1.27 15.82 10.63
N GLU A 62 -1.76 16.91 10.01
CA GLU A 62 -0.93 17.84 9.22
C GLU A 62 0.32 18.29 10.00
N ARG A 63 0.15 18.67 11.27
CA ARG A 63 1.26 19.09 12.14
C ARG A 63 2.20 17.93 12.46
N LYS A 64 1.69 16.71 12.65
CA LYS A 64 2.51 15.51 12.89
C LYS A 64 3.36 15.17 11.66
N PHE A 65 2.80 15.27 10.45
CA PHE A 65 3.56 15.09 9.20
C PHE A 65 4.72 16.09 9.05
N ASP A 66 4.49 17.34 9.46
CA ASP A 66 5.47 18.42 9.36
C ASP A 66 6.51 18.41 10.51
N SER A 67 6.35 17.50 11.49
CA SER A 67 7.28 17.35 12.60
C SER A 67 8.68 16.97 12.15
N ARG A 68 9.69 17.30 12.96
CA ARG A 68 11.06 16.76 12.78
C ARG A 68 11.18 15.34 13.33
N SER A 69 10.31 14.93 14.24
CA SER A 69 10.31 13.56 14.79
C SER A 69 9.93 12.57 13.70
N ASN A 70 10.68 11.47 13.59
CA ASN A 70 10.33 10.39 12.68
C ASN A 70 9.19 9.54 13.28
N SER A 71 9.16 9.40 14.61
CA SER A 71 8.06 8.69 15.30
C SER A 71 6.74 9.38 15.01
N GLU A 72 6.66 10.70 15.18
CA GLU A 72 5.39 11.42 14.98
C GLU A 72 4.88 11.34 13.53
N LYS A 73 5.80 11.28 12.54
CA LYS A 73 5.42 11.04 11.15
C LYS A 73 4.88 9.62 10.94
N ILE A 74 5.51 8.63 11.56
CA ILE A 74 5.08 7.23 11.49
C ILE A 74 3.71 7.08 12.12
N ASP A 75 3.49 7.66 13.30
CA ASP A 75 2.18 7.68 13.96
C ASP A 75 1.14 8.31 13.02
N ALA A 76 1.46 9.43 12.37
CA ALA A 76 0.56 10.05 11.41
C ALA A 76 0.27 9.20 10.17
N PHE A 77 1.24 8.41 9.67
CA PHE A 77 0.99 7.44 8.59
C PHE A 77 -0.04 6.41 9.02
N GLN A 78 0.15 5.82 10.20
CA GLN A 78 -0.70 4.75 10.73
C GLN A 78 -2.10 5.24 11.10
N GLU A 79 -2.19 6.41 11.74
CA GLU A 79 -3.46 7.05 12.08
C GLU A 79 -4.24 7.43 10.83
N ALA A 80 -3.57 8.02 9.82
CA ALA A 80 -4.21 8.32 8.54
C ALA A 80 -4.70 7.05 7.83
N PHE A 81 -3.90 5.98 7.87
CA PHE A 81 -4.27 4.69 7.32
C PHE A 81 -5.51 4.11 8.00
N VAL A 82 -5.49 3.94 9.33
CA VAL A 82 -6.62 3.33 10.05
C VAL A 82 -7.88 4.17 9.92
N LEU A 83 -7.76 5.50 9.95
CA LEU A 83 -8.90 6.40 9.83
C LEU A 83 -9.39 6.61 8.38
N ASP A 84 -8.84 5.90 7.38
CA ASP A 84 -9.16 6.02 5.95
C ASP A 84 -9.08 7.47 5.44
N LEU A 85 -8.00 8.17 5.79
CA LEU A 85 -7.79 9.57 5.40
C LEU A 85 -7.00 9.66 4.10
N ASN A 86 -7.61 9.23 2.98
CA ASN A 86 -6.99 9.17 1.65
C ASN A 86 -6.43 10.53 1.17
N LYS A 87 -6.91 11.65 1.73
CA LYS A 87 -6.35 12.99 1.42
C LYS A 87 -4.86 13.12 1.71
N PHE A 88 -4.32 12.29 2.61
CA PHE A 88 -2.90 12.28 2.94
C PHE A 88 -2.04 11.45 1.98
N ASP A 89 -2.64 10.69 1.05
CA ASP A 89 -1.95 9.82 0.08
C ASP A 89 -0.72 10.49 -0.54
N SER A 90 -0.92 11.65 -1.18
CA SER A 90 0.17 12.40 -1.82
C SER A 90 1.27 12.89 -0.86
N LYS A 91 0.92 13.20 0.40
CA LYS A 91 1.87 13.62 1.44
C LYS A 91 2.69 12.42 1.92
N ILE A 92 2.03 11.28 2.13
CA ILE A 92 2.64 10.02 2.55
C ILE A 92 3.58 9.48 1.47
N LEU A 93 3.17 9.52 0.21
CA LEU A 93 3.98 9.08 -0.94
C LEU A 93 5.37 9.72 -0.97
N ARG A 94 5.50 10.99 -0.57
CA ARG A 94 6.80 11.67 -0.48
C ARG A 94 7.78 10.96 0.46
N TYR A 95 7.27 10.32 1.51
CA TYR A 95 8.06 9.58 2.48
C TYR A 95 8.33 8.13 2.05
N ALA A 96 7.59 7.61 1.07
CA ALA A 96 7.84 6.31 0.46
C ALA A 96 9.19 6.24 -0.28
N TYR A 97 9.86 7.39 -0.46
CA TYR A 97 11.20 7.56 -1.02
C TYR A 97 12.24 8.02 0.03
N SER A 98 11.92 7.93 1.33
CA SER A 98 12.82 8.37 2.41
C SER A 98 14.07 7.51 2.49
N LYS A 99 15.24 8.12 2.76
CA LYS A 99 16.47 7.36 3.07
C LYS A 99 16.34 6.54 4.35
N ASN A 100 15.51 6.99 5.30
CA ASN A 100 15.24 6.24 6.52
C ASN A 100 14.35 5.03 6.20
N LYS A 101 14.89 3.82 6.38
CA LYS A 101 14.21 2.56 6.06
C LYS A 101 12.86 2.42 6.77
N LEU A 102 12.78 2.78 8.04
CA LEU A 102 11.54 2.64 8.81
C LEU A 102 10.45 3.58 8.27
N ILE A 103 10.78 4.86 8.09
CA ILE A 103 9.85 5.83 7.49
C ILE A 103 9.40 5.37 6.11
N ARG A 104 10.35 4.92 5.29
CA ARG A 104 10.09 4.47 3.93
C ARG A 104 9.11 3.30 3.91
N SER A 105 9.34 2.30 4.76
CA SER A 105 8.50 1.10 4.83
C SER A 105 7.09 1.42 5.31
N GLU A 106 6.96 2.21 6.39
CA GLU A 106 5.65 2.62 6.94
C GLU A 106 4.86 3.50 5.97
N ALA A 107 5.54 4.41 5.28
CA ALA A 107 4.93 5.26 4.27
C ALA A 107 4.44 4.44 3.07
N ARG A 108 5.23 3.48 2.57
CA ARG A 108 4.81 2.57 1.48
C ARG A 108 3.59 1.74 1.89
N ASN A 109 3.58 1.18 3.10
CA ASN A 109 2.45 0.41 3.62
C ASN A 109 1.17 1.25 3.70
N SER A 110 1.28 2.49 4.19
CA SER A 110 0.14 3.40 4.33
C SER A 110 -0.34 3.92 2.96
N HIS A 111 0.58 4.25 2.06
CA HIS A 111 0.30 4.64 0.66
C HIS A 111 -0.46 3.55 -0.09
N LEU A 112 0.00 2.30 0.02
CA LEU A 112 -0.67 1.13 -0.56
C LEU A 112 -2.13 0.99 -0.12
N ALA A 113 -2.44 1.39 1.11
CA ALA A 113 -3.79 1.31 1.64
C ALA A 113 -4.67 2.50 1.21
N LEU A 114 -4.07 3.70 1.15
CA LEU A 114 -4.79 4.96 0.98
C LEU A 114 -4.88 5.42 -0.49
N SER A 115 -4.00 4.94 -1.37
CA SER A 115 -4.00 5.39 -2.76
C SER A 115 -5.12 4.72 -3.56
N SER A 116 -6.00 5.53 -4.15
CA SER A 116 -7.03 5.06 -5.08
C SER A 116 -6.57 5.06 -6.54
N ASN A 117 -5.41 5.65 -6.84
CA ASN A 117 -4.95 5.89 -8.22
C ASN A 117 -3.75 5.03 -8.62
N ASP A 118 -2.72 4.97 -7.79
CA ASP A 118 -1.47 4.28 -8.12
C ASP A 118 -0.79 3.77 -6.84
N PRO A 119 -1.36 2.73 -6.21
CA PRO A 119 -0.87 2.20 -4.92
C PRO A 119 0.57 1.67 -5.02
N TYR A 120 1.04 1.34 -6.21
CA TYR A 120 2.39 0.82 -6.45
C TYR A 120 3.36 1.85 -7.05
N ARG A 121 3.04 3.14 -7.00
CA ARG A 121 3.87 4.21 -7.58
C ARG A 121 5.32 4.26 -7.06
N PHE A 122 5.57 3.72 -5.87
CA PHE A 122 6.91 3.62 -5.33
C PHE A 122 7.78 2.54 -6.01
N PHE A 123 7.21 1.67 -6.83
CA PHE A 123 7.97 0.71 -7.64
C PHE A 123 8.96 1.40 -8.59
N ASP A 124 8.64 2.61 -9.04
CA ASP A 124 9.51 3.43 -9.89
C ASP A 124 10.83 3.82 -9.20
N GLU A 125 10.96 3.64 -7.88
CA GLU A 125 12.19 3.93 -7.12
C GLU A 125 13.28 2.89 -7.34
N PHE A 126 12.92 1.66 -7.69
CA PHE A 126 13.91 0.60 -7.88
C PHE A 126 14.63 0.81 -9.21
N ASP A 127 15.58 1.75 -9.25
CA ASP A 127 16.49 2.00 -10.38
C ASP A 127 17.67 1.03 -10.43
N LYS A 128 17.87 0.28 -9.34
CA LYS A 128 18.91 -0.73 -9.16
C LYS A 128 18.31 -2.11 -8.97
N SER A 129 19.16 -3.12 -9.18
CA SER A 129 18.80 -4.51 -8.89
C SER A 129 18.22 -4.65 -7.47
N LEU A 130 17.07 -5.31 -7.36
CA LEU A 130 16.44 -5.64 -6.08
C LEU A 130 17.38 -6.49 -5.23
N SER A 131 17.50 -6.15 -3.96
CA SER A 131 18.05 -7.06 -2.96
C SER A 131 17.00 -8.08 -2.53
N LYS A 132 17.43 -9.17 -1.90
CA LYS A 132 16.49 -10.14 -1.30
C LYS A 132 15.60 -9.54 -0.21
N TRP A 133 16.07 -8.51 0.47
CA TRP A 133 15.24 -7.79 1.42
C TRP A 133 14.16 -6.96 0.73
N ASP A 134 14.44 -6.38 -0.43
CA ASP A 134 13.45 -5.66 -1.23
C ASP A 134 12.38 -6.62 -1.76
N GLU A 135 12.78 -7.81 -2.25
CA GLU A 135 11.83 -8.85 -2.68
C GLU A 135 10.90 -9.28 -1.52
N ILE A 136 11.44 -9.48 -0.31
CA ILE A 136 10.64 -9.84 0.87
C ILE A 136 9.64 -8.72 1.23
N GLU A 137 10.09 -7.48 1.25
CA GLU A 137 9.24 -6.31 1.55
C GLU A 137 8.12 -6.16 0.51
N LEU A 138 8.45 -6.27 -0.77
CA LEU A 138 7.47 -6.24 -1.86
C LEU A 138 6.47 -7.38 -1.77
N MET A 139 6.92 -8.60 -1.45
CA MET A 139 6.02 -9.73 -1.27
C MET A 139 5.02 -9.51 -0.13
N GLN A 140 5.47 -8.97 1.00
CA GLN A 140 4.59 -8.62 2.12
C GLN A 140 3.52 -7.60 1.72
N TYR A 141 3.89 -6.60 0.92
CA TYR A 141 2.95 -5.62 0.40
C TYR A 141 1.91 -6.24 -0.53
N LEU A 142 2.33 -7.12 -1.44
CA LEU A 142 1.41 -7.78 -2.37
C LEU A 142 0.48 -8.76 -1.64
N GLU A 143 0.97 -9.49 -0.65
CA GLU A 143 0.13 -10.34 0.21
C GLU A 143 -0.89 -9.53 0.99
N LEU A 144 -0.51 -8.38 1.54
CA LEU A 144 -1.43 -7.49 2.24
C LEU A 144 -2.55 -7.00 1.31
N GLN A 145 -2.21 -6.58 0.10
CA GLN A 145 -3.20 -6.16 -0.91
C GLN A 145 -4.12 -7.31 -1.31
N LYS A 146 -3.58 -8.53 -1.46
CA LYS A 146 -4.38 -9.73 -1.72
C LYS A 146 -5.36 -10.01 -0.60
N ASN A 147 -4.91 -9.95 0.65
CA ASN A 147 -5.76 -10.20 1.81
C ASN A 147 -6.88 -9.15 1.95
N ARG A 148 -6.64 -7.93 1.49
CA ARG A 148 -7.64 -6.85 1.41
C ARG A 148 -8.58 -6.95 0.21
N GLY A 149 -8.31 -7.85 -0.74
CA GLY A 149 -9.08 -7.94 -1.99
C GLY A 149 -8.75 -6.86 -3.02
N ASN A 150 -7.65 -6.12 -2.82
CA ASN A 150 -7.25 -4.96 -3.62
C ASN A 150 -5.97 -5.20 -4.45
N LEU A 151 -5.48 -6.44 -4.54
CA LEU A 151 -4.32 -6.76 -5.38
C LEU A 151 -4.67 -6.56 -6.86
N GLU A 152 -4.13 -5.50 -7.46
CA GLU A 152 -4.25 -5.21 -8.89
C GLU A 152 -3.43 -6.19 -9.75
N GLY A 153 -3.78 -6.27 -11.04
CA GLY A 153 -3.01 -7.02 -12.02
C GLY A 153 -1.63 -6.40 -12.23
N LEU A 154 -0.56 -7.20 -12.08
CA LEU A 154 0.81 -6.69 -12.07
C LEU A 154 1.36 -6.33 -13.46
N GLY A 155 0.61 -6.61 -14.53
CA GLY A 155 1.05 -6.46 -15.92
C GLY A 155 1.51 -5.06 -16.31
N LYS A 156 0.86 -4.02 -15.78
CA LYS A 156 1.27 -2.62 -16.01
C LYS A 156 2.76 -2.42 -15.67
N TRP A 157 3.20 -2.87 -14.50
CA TRP A 157 4.59 -2.67 -14.06
C TRP A 157 5.57 -3.63 -14.74
N ILE A 158 5.13 -4.83 -15.12
CA ILE A 158 5.93 -5.77 -15.92
C ILE A 158 6.27 -5.17 -17.28
N ASN A 159 5.32 -4.47 -17.92
CA ASN A 159 5.54 -3.86 -19.25
C ASN A 159 6.42 -2.62 -19.23
N TYR A 160 6.27 -1.76 -18.22
CA TYR A 160 6.89 -0.43 -18.25
C TYR A 160 8.12 -0.27 -17.35
N SER A 161 8.38 -1.20 -16.43
CA SER A 161 9.58 -1.14 -15.58
C SER A 161 10.85 -1.33 -16.42
N LYS A 162 11.84 -0.47 -16.17
CA LYS A 162 13.20 -0.59 -16.75
C LYS A 162 14.15 -1.42 -15.89
N ASN A 163 13.67 -1.95 -14.77
CA ASN A 163 14.46 -2.74 -13.85
C ASN A 163 14.12 -4.22 -14.02
N ASP A 164 15.01 -4.94 -14.71
CA ASP A 164 14.85 -6.36 -15.02
C ASP A 164 14.65 -7.21 -13.76
N SER A 165 15.35 -6.89 -12.65
CA SER A 165 15.18 -7.64 -11.40
C SER A 165 13.80 -7.45 -10.78
N LEU A 166 13.20 -6.26 -10.93
CA LEU A 166 11.82 -6.00 -10.53
C LEU A 166 10.85 -6.71 -11.48
N VAL A 167 11.10 -6.70 -12.79
CA VAL A 167 10.30 -7.42 -13.79
C VAL A 167 10.28 -8.93 -13.47
N VAL A 168 11.45 -9.55 -13.26
CA VAL A 168 11.59 -10.96 -12.85
C VAL A 168 10.78 -11.23 -11.58
N PHE A 169 10.92 -10.38 -10.55
CA PHE A 169 10.17 -10.53 -9.31
C PHE A 169 8.64 -10.46 -9.55
N LEU A 170 8.16 -9.49 -10.32
CA LEU A 170 6.73 -9.31 -10.59
C LEU A 170 6.14 -10.46 -11.41
N ILE A 171 6.86 -10.98 -12.42
CA ILE A 171 6.46 -12.17 -13.18
C ILE A 171 6.34 -13.37 -12.23
N LYS A 172 7.30 -13.56 -11.31
CA LYS A 172 7.20 -14.61 -10.29
C LYS A 172 5.96 -14.43 -9.41
N MET A 173 5.62 -13.19 -9.02
CA MET A 173 4.43 -12.90 -8.21
C MET A 173 3.13 -13.16 -8.97
N VAL A 174 3.09 -12.92 -10.28
CA VAL A 174 1.95 -13.31 -11.15
C VAL A 174 1.70 -14.83 -11.04
N GLY A 175 2.74 -15.65 -11.13
CA GLY A 175 2.66 -17.10 -10.97
C GLY A 175 2.23 -17.52 -9.56
N PHE A 176 2.80 -16.89 -8.53
CA PHE A 176 2.47 -17.14 -7.12
C PHE A 176 1.00 -16.81 -6.79
N PHE A 177 0.51 -15.66 -7.25
CA PHE A 177 -0.87 -15.24 -7.02
C PHE A 177 -1.88 -15.81 -8.03
N LYS A 178 -1.41 -16.55 -9.04
CA LYS A 178 -2.23 -17.12 -10.11
C LYS A 178 -3.07 -16.05 -10.84
N GLN A 179 -2.46 -14.89 -11.11
CA GLN A 179 -3.12 -13.83 -11.87
C GLN A 179 -3.33 -14.29 -13.33
N LYS A 180 -4.57 -14.15 -13.82
CA LYS A 180 -4.99 -14.53 -15.18
C LYS A 180 -5.08 -13.31 -16.10
N GLY A 181 -5.07 -13.52 -17.42
CA GLY A 181 -5.21 -12.43 -18.41
C GLY A 181 -3.93 -11.63 -18.60
N ILE A 182 -2.78 -12.28 -18.37
CA ILE A 182 -1.43 -11.72 -18.46
C ILE A 182 -0.62 -12.43 -19.56
N ASP A 183 -1.28 -13.33 -20.30
CA ASP A 183 -0.69 -14.26 -21.25
C ASP A 183 0.12 -13.52 -22.32
N ASP A 184 -0.48 -12.51 -22.96
CA ASP A 184 0.17 -11.70 -24.00
C ASP A 184 1.44 -11.00 -23.48
N ILE A 185 1.39 -10.50 -22.24
CA ILE A 185 2.53 -9.84 -21.59
C ILE A 185 3.66 -10.85 -21.33
N LEU A 186 3.32 -12.05 -20.86
CA LEU A 186 4.33 -13.09 -20.61
C LEU A 186 4.95 -13.62 -21.91
N ILE A 187 4.14 -13.75 -22.98
CA ILE A 187 4.62 -14.14 -24.31
C ILE A 187 5.57 -13.08 -24.87
N GLU A 188 5.23 -11.79 -24.77
CA GLU A 188 6.13 -10.70 -25.18
C GLU A 188 7.47 -10.76 -24.43
N LYS A 189 7.44 -11.14 -23.14
CA LYS A 189 8.64 -11.29 -22.31
C LYS A 189 9.51 -12.51 -22.64
N LEU A 190 9.07 -13.40 -23.53
CA LEU A 190 9.92 -14.46 -24.08
C LEU A 190 11.01 -13.92 -25.00
N GLU A 191 10.83 -12.72 -25.56
CA GLU A 191 11.78 -12.07 -26.47
C GLU A 191 12.58 -10.94 -25.78
N ASP A 192 12.51 -10.84 -24.45
CA ASP A 192 13.23 -9.81 -23.68
C ASP A 192 14.75 -10.02 -23.79
N ASP A 193 15.54 -8.94 -23.85
CA ASP A 193 17.01 -9.04 -23.97
C ASP A 193 17.63 -9.77 -22.77
N ASN A 194 17.03 -9.65 -21.58
CA ASN A 194 17.54 -10.24 -20.35
C ASN A 194 17.16 -11.72 -20.21
N GLU A 195 18.14 -12.63 -20.13
CA GLU A 195 17.87 -14.07 -20.04
C GLU A 195 17.07 -14.49 -18.79
N LEU A 196 17.19 -13.74 -17.69
CA LEU A 196 16.45 -14.03 -16.46
C LEU A 196 14.98 -13.67 -16.59
N VAL A 197 14.66 -12.60 -17.34
CA VAL A 197 13.28 -12.21 -17.65
C VAL A 197 12.63 -13.30 -18.50
N ARG A 198 13.29 -13.73 -19.59
CA ARG A 198 12.82 -14.83 -20.45
C ARG A 198 12.60 -16.11 -19.64
N ALA A 199 13.59 -16.53 -18.86
CA ALA A 199 13.51 -17.75 -18.05
C ALA A 199 12.35 -17.71 -17.05
N GLN A 200 12.15 -16.57 -16.38
CA GLN A 200 11.06 -16.44 -15.41
C GLN A 200 9.68 -16.38 -16.10
N ALA A 201 9.56 -15.77 -17.29
CA ALA A 201 8.35 -15.80 -18.10
C ALA A 201 7.96 -17.24 -18.49
N ILE A 202 8.92 -18.02 -18.99
CA ILE A 202 8.76 -19.45 -19.31
C ILE A 202 8.22 -20.23 -18.11
N LEU A 203 8.85 -20.08 -16.95
CA LEU A 203 8.44 -20.76 -15.72
C LEU A 203 7.01 -20.40 -15.33
N THR A 204 6.67 -19.11 -15.35
CA THR A 204 5.36 -18.62 -14.96
C THR A 204 4.26 -19.05 -15.95
N LEU A 205 4.54 -19.06 -17.25
CA LEU A 205 3.63 -19.59 -18.27
C LEU A 205 3.29 -21.07 -18.02
N GLY A 206 4.31 -21.87 -17.72
CA GLY A 206 4.13 -23.26 -17.31
C GLY A 206 3.32 -23.41 -16.02
N GLU A 207 3.62 -22.59 -15.00
CA GLU A 207 2.87 -22.58 -13.73
C GLU A 207 1.40 -22.19 -13.85
N LEU A 208 1.03 -21.45 -14.89
CA LEU A 208 -0.34 -21.03 -15.19
C LEU A 208 -1.07 -22.01 -16.14
N ASN A 209 -0.38 -23.04 -16.64
CA ASN A 209 -0.89 -23.99 -17.65
C ASN A 209 -1.44 -23.31 -18.90
N ILE A 210 -0.74 -22.29 -19.40
CA ILE A 210 -1.18 -21.56 -20.60
C ILE A 210 -0.84 -22.42 -21.83
N ALA A 211 -1.87 -23.02 -22.42
CA ALA A 211 -1.76 -24.14 -23.38
C ALA A 211 -1.18 -23.78 -24.76
N ILE A 212 -0.99 -22.50 -25.08
CA ILE A 212 -0.61 -22.04 -26.43
C ILE A 212 0.87 -22.34 -26.76
N ILE A 213 1.70 -22.67 -25.77
CA ILE A 213 3.13 -22.41 -25.86
C ILE A 213 3.98 -23.68 -26.01
N GLU A 214 3.40 -24.88 -26.18
CA GLU A 214 4.22 -26.09 -26.36
C GLU A 214 5.18 -25.97 -27.55
N THR A 215 4.78 -25.31 -28.65
CA THR A 215 5.65 -25.16 -29.83
C THR A 215 6.67 -24.02 -29.67
N GLU A 216 6.26 -22.87 -29.13
CA GLU A 216 7.13 -21.70 -28.90
C GLU A 216 8.17 -21.95 -27.77
N LEU A 217 7.79 -22.67 -26.71
CA LEU A 217 8.72 -23.04 -25.62
C LEU A 217 9.85 -23.93 -26.12
N ILE A 218 9.58 -24.85 -27.05
CA ILE A 218 10.58 -25.73 -27.63
C ILE A 218 11.62 -24.92 -28.42
N GLU A 219 11.19 -23.88 -29.15
CA GLU A 219 12.10 -23.02 -29.92
C GLU A 219 12.99 -22.17 -28.99
N CYS A 220 12.44 -21.61 -27.91
CA CYS A 220 13.21 -20.80 -26.95
C CYS A 220 14.23 -21.62 -26.14
N ILE A 221 13.93 -22.88 -25.80
CA ILE A 221 14.86 -23.77 -25.07
C ILE A 221 16.10 -24.12 -25.92
N ILE A 222 15.98 -24.11 -27.25
CA ILE A 222 17.10 -24.44 -28.17
C ILE A 222 18.09 -23.26 -28.28
N LEU A 223 17.70 -22.05 -27.88
CA LEU A 223 18.48 -20.82 -28.00
C LEU A 223 19.21 -20.38 -26.71
N ILE A 224 19.05 -21.13 -25.60
CA ILE A 224 19.80 -20.96 -24.34
C ILE A 224 20.97 -21.94 -24.30
#